data_AF-A0A957G9W5-F1
#
_entry.id   AF-A0A957G9W5-F1
#
_cell.length_a   1.000
_cell.length_b   1.000
_cell.length_c   1.000
_cell.angle_alpha   90.00
_cell.angle_beta   90.00
_cell.angle_gamma   90.00
#
_symmetry.space_group_name_H-M   'P 1'
#
loop_
_entity.id
_entity.type
_entity.pdbx_description
1 polymer ?
#
loop_
_entity_poly.entity_id
_entity_poly.type
_entity_poly.pdbx_seq_one_letter_code
_entity_poly.pdbx_strand_id
1 'polypeptide(L)'
;RAVPGRDAWATAWRYLARFIAVDTLLFLPLFLIALLLLLLGSGLFIAFVLGIDRAVLDINQALALLGSGSLLCLLPLLCLSGPTLLLILLFRLLAFRAVVLDNLDTRHSLRAAWQQMRRHPLPILIIAALLWGIGRMVGLVVGLITLPLDFLSATSLLAVLTGRAAPAGLSPLLIVGSLFLTLLTLLVAAALHAYSATVWTLAYSAMREGDE
;
A
#
# COMPACT_ATOMS: atom_id res chain seq x y z
N ARG A 1 -9.18 -1.11 35.21
CA ARG A 1 -8.51 -2.20 35.97
C ARG A 1 -7.17 -2.46 35.28
N ALA A 2 -6.05 -2.21 35.96
CA ALA A 2 -4.73 -2.43 35.37
C ALA A 2 -4.48 -3.95 35.28
N VAL A 3 -4.31 -4.46 34.07
CA VAL A 3 -3.90 -5.86 33.84
C VAL A 3 -2.39 -5.92 34.12
N PRO A 4 -1.89 -6.84 34.97
CA PRO A 4 -0.45 -6.98 35.23
C PRO A 4 0.29 -7.22 33.91
N GLY A 5 1.42 -6.52 33.71
CA GLY A 5 2.05 -6.36 32.39
C GLY A 5 2.43 -7.65 31.65
N ARG A 6 2.61 -8.78 32.35
CA ARG A 6 2.86 -10.09 31.71
C ARG A 6 1.64 -10.66 31.00
N ASP A 7 0.44 -10.45 31.54
CA ASP A 7 -0.80 -10.95 30.95
C ASP A 7 -1.24 -10.10 29.76
N ALA A 8 -0.91 -8.80 29.79
CA ALA A 8 -1.11 -7.89 28.66
C ALA A 8 -0.29 -8.32 27.45
N TRP A 9 0.99 -8.68 27.64
CA TRP A 9 1.86 -9.15 26.57
C TRP A 9 1.37 -10.46 25.95
N ALA A 10 1.02 -11.45 26.77
CA ALA A 10 0.50 -12.73 26.28
C ALA A 10 -0.82 -12.55 25.49
N THR A 11 -1.64 -11.59 25.89
CA THR A 11 -2.88 -11.25 25.20
C THR A 11 -2.62 -10.56 23.85
N ALA A 12 -1.71 -9.58 23.83
CA ALA A 12 -1.28 -8.91 22.60
C ALA A 12 -0.70 -9.90 21.58
N TRP A 13 0.11 -10.86 22.04
CA TRP A 13 0.68 -11.89 21.18
C TRP A 13 -0.37 -12.79 20.53
N ARG A 14 -1.44 -13.14 21.25
CA ARG A 14 -2.56 -13.92 20.69
C ARG A 14 -3.30 -13.15 19.60
N TYR A 15 -3.53 -11.85 19.79
CA TYR A 15 -4.14 -11.00 18.77
C TYR A 15 -3.23 -10.84 17.55
N LEU A 16 -1.92 -10.65 17.77
CA LEU A 16 -0.94 -10.57 16.70
C LEU A 16 -0.85 -11.88 15.89
N ALA A 17 -0.87 -13.03 16.55
CA ALA A 17 -0.86 -14.32 15.86
C ALA A 17 -2.12 -14.52 15.01
N ARG A 18 -3.30 -14.16 15.52
CA ARG A 18 -4.56 -14.20 14.75
C ARG A 18 -4.51 -13.25 13.56
N PHE A 19 -3.91 -12.08 13.73
CA PHE A 19 -3.71 -11.10 12.65
C PHE A 19 -2.79 -11.63 11.54
N ILE A 20 -1.63 -12.19 11.91
CA ILE A 20 -0.70 -12.82 10.97
C ILE A 20 -1.40 -13.95 10.22
N ALA A 21 -2.24 -14.75 10.90
CA ALA A 21 -2.98 -15.83 10.26
C ALA A 21 -4.02 -15.32 9.25
N VAL A 22 -4.78 -14.25 9.58
CA VAL A 22 -5.71 -13.60 8.64
C VAL A 22 -4.96 -13.07 7.42
N ASP A 23 -3.87 -12.35 7.65
CA ASP A 23 -3.06 -11.77 6.56
C ASP A 23 -2.46 -12.86 5.68
N THR A 24 -1.85 -13.88 6.26
CA THR A 24 -1.27 -14.99 5.51
C THR A 24 -2.34 -15.66 4.66
N LEU A 25 -3.54 -15.89 5.19
CA LEU A 25 -4.61 -16.57 4.46
C LEU A 25 -5.19 -15.71 3.32
N LEU A 26 -5.23 -14.38 3.47
CA LEU A 26 -5.67 -13.46 2.43
C LEU A 26 -4.61 -13.22 1.35
N PHE A 27 -3.34 -13.05 1.76
CA PHE A 27 -2.24 -12.76 0.84
C PHE A 27 -1.69 -14.00 0.15
N LEU A 28 -1.78 -15.19 0.73
CA LEU A 28 -1.25 -16.42 0.12
C LEU A 28 -1.78 -16.71 -1.29
N PRO A 29 -3.11 -16.69 -1.57
CA PRO A 29 -3.59 -16.93 -2.93
C PRO A 29 -3.15 -15.82 -3.89
N LEU A 30 -3.16 -14.55 -3.46
CA LEU A 30 -2.71 -13.43 -4.29
C LEU A 30 -1.21 -13.50 -4.56
N PHE A 31 -0.42 -13.87 -3.55
CA PHE A 31 1.01 -14.08 -3.65
C PHE A 31 1.34 -15.21 -4.61
N LEU A 32 0.61 -16.33 -4.55
CA LEU A 32 0.76 -17.44 -5.51
C LEU A 32 0.44 -17.00 -6.94
N ILE A 33 -0.64 -16.23 -7.14
CA ILE A 33 -0.99 -15.69 -8.47
C ILE A 33 0.09 -14.74 -8.97
N ALA A 34 0.54 -13.80 -8.13
CA ALA A 34 1.58 -12.85 -8.49
C ALA A 34 2.91 -13.56 -8.79
N LEU A 35 3.28 -14.56 -7.99
CA LEU A 35 4.46 -15.39 -8.20
C LEU A 35 4.36 -16.16 -9.52
N LEU A 36 3.22 -16.79 -9.80
CA LEU A 36 2.98 -17.51 -11.05
C LEU A 36 3.08 -16.59 -12.27
N LEU A 37 2.49 -15.40 -12.21
CA LEU A 37 2.58 -14.41 -13.27
C LEU A 37 4.01 -13.88 -13.46
N LEU A 38 4.75 -13.73 -12.37
CA LEU A 38 6.15 -13.32 -12.42
C LEU A 38 7.05 -14.42 -13.01
N LEU A 39 6.84 -15.69 -12.65
CA LEU A 39 7.53 -16.81 -13.28
C LEU A 39 7.21 -16.92 -14.77
N LEU A 40 5.93 -16.76 -15.15
CA LEU A 40 5.52 -16.81 -16.54
C LEU A 40 6.12 -15.64 -17.34
N GLY A 41 6.05 -14.42 -16.79
CA GLY A 41 6.59 -13.23 -17.42
C GLY A 41 8.11 -13.29 -17.58
N SER A 42 8.82 -13.72 -16.54
CA SER A 42 10.28 -13.92 -16.60
C SER A 42 10.68 -15.05 -17.55
N GLY A 43 9.92 -16.15 -17.59
CA GLY A 43 10.15 -17.25 -18.53
C GLY A 43 9.98 -16.80 -19.99
N LEU A 44 8.90 -16.07 -20.29
CA LEU A 44 8.67 -15.49 -21.62
C LEU A 44 9.76 -14.48 -21.99
N PHE A 45 10.19 -13.65 -21.04
CA PHE A 45 11.27 -12.70 -21.23
C PHE A 45 12.60 -13.39 -21.55
N ILE A 46 12.98 -14.42 -20.79
CA ILE A 46 14.20 -15.20 -21.04
C ILE A 46 14.13 -15.89 -22.41
N ALA A 47 13.01 -16.53 -22.74
CA ALA A 47 12.81 -17.17 -24.04
C ALA A 47 12.93 -16.18 -25.20
N PHE A 48 12.42 -14.96 -25.01
CA PHE A 48 12.54 -13.88 -26.00
C PHE A 48 13.99 -13.42 -26.18
N VAL A 49 14.72 -13.17 -25.08
CA VAL A 49 16.13 -12.77 -25.13
C VAL A 49 17.00 -13.84 -25.81
N LEU A 50 16.81 -15.12 -25.46
CA LEU A 50 17.52 -16.23 -26.11
C LEU A 50 17.13 -16.42 -27.58
N GLY A 51 15.92 -16.00 -27.97
CA GLY A 51 15.46 -15.99 -29.35
C GLY A 51 16.11 -14.91 -30.19
N ILE A 52 16.35 -13.71 -29.61
CA ILE A 52 17.05 -12.61 -30.28
C ILE A 52 18.49 -12.99 -30.62
N ASP A 53 19.18 -13.74 -29.75
CA ASP A 53 20.56 -14.18 -30.02
C ASP A 53 20.70 -15.02 -31.31
N ARG A 54 19.59 -15.61 -31.78
CA ARG A 54 19.54 -16.42 -33.02
C ARG A 54 19.04 -15.65 -34.23
N ALA A 55 18.46 -14.47 -34.03
CA ALA A 55 17.89 -13.65 -35.09
C ALA A 55 18.74 -12.38 -35.28
N VAL A 56 19.13 -12.08 -36.52
CA VAL A 56 19.86 -10.85 -36.87
C VAL A 56 18.90 -9.65 -36.80
N LEU A 57 18.46 -9.32 -35.59
CA LEU A 57 17.58 -8.20 -35.28
C LEU A 57 18.44 -7.04 -34.80
N ASP A 58 18.20 -5.87 -35.39
CA ASP A 58 18.83 -4.62 -35.00
C ASP A 58 18.54 -4.31 -33.52
N ILE A 59 19.57 -3.89 -32.77
CA ILE A 59 19.49 -3.60 -31.32
C ILE A 59 18.36 -2.60 -31.01
N ASN A 60 18.13 -1.64 -31.90
CA ASN A 60 17.06 -0.65 -31.75
C ASN A 60 15.65 -1.25 -31.87
N GLN A 61 15.46 -2.29 -32.69
CA GLN A 61 14.18 -2.98 -32.81
C GLN A 61 13.93 -3.92 -31.62
N ALA A 62 14.99 -4.56 -31.12
CA ALA A 62 14.92 -5.39 -29.91
C ALA A 62 14.53 -4.54 -28.67
N LEU A 63 15.12 -3.36 -28.50
CA LEU A 63 14.76 -2.42 -27.42
C LEU A 63 13.32 -1.89 -27.54
N ALA A 64 12.87 -1.58 -28.76
CA ALA A 64 11.49 -1.14 -28.99
C ALA A 64 10.48 -2.25 -28.66
N LEU A 65 10.78 -3.50 -28.99
CA LEU A 65 9.96 -4.67 -28.65
C LEU A 65 9.99 -5.00 -27.16
N LEU A 66 11.14 -4.88 -26.50
CA LEU A 66 11.28 -5.06 -25.04
C LEU A 66 10.51 -4.00 -24.27
N GLY A 67 10.63 -2.73 -24.67
CA GLY A 67 9.92 -1.63 -24.03
C GLY A 67 8.41 -1.71 -24.21
N SER A 68 7.94 -2.04 -25.42
CA SER A 68 6.50 -2.12 -25.71
C SER A 68 5.85 -3.39 -25.15
N GLY A 69 6.50 -4.55 -25.27
CA GLY A 69 5.96 -5.82 -24.81
C GLY A 69 5.86 -5.92 -23.28
N SER A 70 6.89 -5.45 -22.56
CA SER A 70 6.87 -5.48 -21.09
C SER A 70 5.84 -4.51 -20.51
N LEU A 71 5.73 -3.30 -21.04
CA LEU A 71 4.69 -2.35 -20.61
C LEU A 71 3.29 -2.90 -20.88
N LEU A 72 3.05 -3.52 -22.03
CA LEU A 72 1.73 -4.02 -22.41
C LEU A 72 1.24 -5.16 -21.49
N CYS A 73 2.15 -5.97 -20.95
CA CYS A 73 1.82 -7.03 -19.99
C CYS A 73 1.77 -6.55 -18.54
N LEU A 74 2.65 -5.62 -18.14
CA LEU A 74 2.71 -5.11 -16.77
C LEU A 74 1.58 -4.12 -16.46
N LEU A 75 1.17 -3.31 -17.44
CA LEU A 75 0.13 -2.30 -17.26
C LEU A 75 -1.24 -2.87 -16.83
N PRO A 76 -1.82 -3.89 -17.50
CA PRO A 76 -3.09 -4.47 -17.06
C PRO A 76 -2.95 -5.17 -15.71
N LEU A 77 -1.79 -5.77 -15.42
CA LEU A 77 -1.52 -6.39 -14.12
C LEU A 77 -1.50 -5.35 -13.00
N LEU A 78 -0.84 -4.21 -13.23
CA LEU A 78 -0.78 -3.11 -12.28
C LEU A 78 -2.17 -2.50 -12.08
N CYS A 79 -2.93 -2.32 -13.16
CA CYS A 79 -4.30 -1.81 -13.12
C CYS A 79 -5.25 -2.74 -12.35
N LEU A 80 -5.10 -4.07 -12.51
CA LEU A 80 -5.89 -5.06 -11.78
C LEU A 80 -5.46 -5.16 -10.30
N SER A 81 -4.16 -5.00 -10.02
CA SER A 81 -3.64 -5.08 -8.64
C SER A 81 -4.20 -3.99 -7.72
N GLY A 82 -4.45 -2.78 -8.24
CA GLY A 82 -4.99 -1.65 -7.49
C GLY A 82 -6.34 -1.93 -6.81
N PRO A 83 -7.42 -2.24 -7.56
CA PRO A 83 -8.73 -2.53 -6.99
C PRO A 83 -8.72 -3.80 -6.15
N THR A 84 -7.96 -4.82 -6.52
CA THR A 84 -7.83 -6.04 -5.72
C THR A 84 -7.17 -5.75 -4.37
N LEU A 85 -6.09 -4.97 -4.35
CA LEU A 85 -5.41 -4.56 -3.13
C LEU A 85 -6.33 -3.71 -2.25
N LEU A 86 -7.08 -2.78 -2.83
CA LEU A 86 -8.08 -1.99 -2.12
C LEU A 86 -9.12 -2.88 -1.44
N LEU A 87 -9.67 -3.86 -2.17
CA LEU A 87 -10.65 -4.80 -1.64
C LEU A 87 -10.08 -5.63 -0.48
N ILE A 88 -8.84 -6.11 -0.62
CA ILE A 88 -8.15 -6.88 0.43
C ILE A 88 -7.92 -6.02 1.67
N LEU A 89 -7.51 -4.76 1.50
CA LEU A 89 -7.31 -3.83 2.61
C LEU A 89 -8.62 -3.57 3.37
N LEU A 90 -9.72 -3.36 2.65
CA LEU A 90 -11.05 -3.19 3.25
C LEU A 90 -11.46 -4.45 4.02
N PHE A 91 -11.28 -5.62 3.40
CA PHE A 91 -11.64 -6.90 4.01
C PHE A 91 -10.82 -7.19 5.27
N ARG A 92 -9.51 -6.95 5.22
CA ARG A 92 -8.59 -7.06 6.36
C ARG A 92 -9.02 -6.16 7.51
N LEU A 93 -9.41 -4.92 7.19
CA LEU A 93 -9.80 -3.92 8.17
C LEU A 93 -11.12 -4.27 8.87
N LEU A 94 -12.11 -4.80 8.13
CA LEU A 94 -13.35 -5.31 8.71
C LEU A 94 -13.12 -6.57 9.55
N ALA A 95 -12.33 -7.52 9.04
CA ALA A 95 -12.00 -8.76 9.76
C ALA A 95 -11.27 -8.48 11.07
N PHE A 96 -10.34 -7.52 11.09
CA PHE A 96 -9.64 -7.12 12.30
C PHE A 96 -10.59 -6.59 13.37
N ARG A 97 -11.56 -5.74 12.98
CA ARG A 97 -12.55 -5.22 13.92
C ARG A 97 -13.49 -6.29 14.46
N ALA A 98 -13.90 -7.24 13.63
CA ALA A 98 -14.70 -8.38 14.08
C ALA A 98 -13.94 -9.24 15.11
N VAL A 99 -12.62 -9.42 14.95
CA VAL A 99 -11.80 -10.14 15.95
C VAL A 99 -11.69 -9.35 17.26
N VAL A 100 -11.49 -8.03 17.19
CA VAL A 100 -11.27 -7.19 18.38
C VAL A 100 -12.57 -6.93 19.16
N LEU A 101 -13.66 -6.63 18.47
CA LEU A 101 -14.93 -6.26 19.09
C LEU A 101 -15.76 -7.48 19.51
N ASP A 102 -15.82 -8.51 18.65
CA ASP A 102 -16.71 -9.65 18.84
C ASP A 102 -15.96 -10.91 19.34
N ASN A 103 -14.64 -10.81 19.59
CA ASN A 103 -13.77 -11.91 20.03
C ASN A 103 -13.85 -13.19 19.16
N LEU A 104 -14.23 -13.05 17.88
CA LEU A 104 -14.41 -14.16 16.97
C LEU A 104 -13.08 -14.85 16.60
N ASP A 105 -13.15 -16.16 16.35
CA ASP A 105 -12.05 -16.91 15.76
C ASP A 105 -11.76 -16.45 14.32
N THR A 106 -10.51 -16.65 13.87
CA THR A 106 -10.03 -16.22 12.55
C THR A 106 -10.95 -16.59 11.38
N ARG A 107 -11.48 -17.81 11.34
CA ARG A 107 -12.40 -18.22 10.25
C ARG A 107 -13.77 -17.54 10.33
N HIS A 108 -14.27 -17.35 11.56
CA HIS A 108 -15.57 -16.72 11.81
C HIS A 108 -15.51 -15.22 11.53
N SER A 109 -14.40 -14.55 11.86
CA SER A 109 -14.21 -13.13 11.56
C SER A 109 -14.13 -12.85 10.05
N LEU A 110 -13.49 -13.72 9.26
CA LEU A 110 -13.52 -13.61 7.80
C LEU A 110 -14.94 -13.78 7.25
N ARG A 111 -15.70 -14.75 7.77
CA ARG A 111 -17.08 -14.98 7.32
C ARG A 111 -17.99 -13.79 7.69
N ALA A 112 -17.85 -13.24 8.89
CA ALA A 112 -18.57 -12.06 9.34
C ALA A 112 -18.23 -10.84 8.49
N ALA A 113 -16.94 -10.57 8.24
CA ALA A 113 -16.49 -9.49 7.37
C ALA A 113 -17.06 -9.61 5.95
N TRP A 114 -17.10 -10.84 5.40
CA TRP A 114 -17.71 -11.11 4.09
C TRP A 114 -19.22 -10.85 4.08
N GLN A 115 -19.92 -11.29 5.12
CA GLN A 115 -21.36 -11.02 5.26
C GLN A 115 -21.63 -9.51 5.36
N GLN A 116 -20.86 -8.77 6.15
CA GLN A 116 -21.00 -7.33 6.29
C GLN A 116 -20.78 -6.60 4.96
N MET A 117 -19.72 -6.99 4.23
CA MET A 117 -19.41 -6.41 2.92
C MET A 117 -20.52 -6.65 1.89
N ARG A 118 -21.17 -7.81 1.95
CA ARG A 118 -22.30 -8.14 1.06
C ARG A 118 -23.61 -7.46 1.45
N ARG A 119 -23.85 -7.23 2.74
CA ARG A 119 -25.06 -6.55 3.24
C ARG A 119 -25.02 -5.05 2.99
N HIS A 120 -23.86 -4.42 3.16
CA HIS A 120 -23.72 -2.96 3.06
C HIS A 120 -22.60 -2.54 2.09
N PRO A 121 -22.65 -2.95 0.80
CA PRO A 121 -21.60 -2.61 -0.15
C PRO A 121 -21.55 -1.10 -0.40
N LEU A 122 -22.71 -0.42 -0.43
CA LEU A 122 -22.80 1.00 -0.75
C LEU A 122 -22.22 1.89 0.38
N PRO A 123 -22.59 1.75 1.66
CA PRO A 123 -21.96 2.52 2.73
C PRO A 123 -20.45 2.32 2.81
N ILE A 124 -19.97 1.08 2.67
CA ILE A 124 -18.53 0.76 2.68
C ILE A 124 -17.82 1.48 1.53
N LEU A 125 -18.40 1.44 0.32
CA LEU A 125 -17.81 2.08 -0.85
C LEU A 125 -17.80 3.61 -0.73
N ILE A 126 -18.86 4.22 -0.21
CA ILE A 126 -18.93 5.68 0.02
C ILE A 126 -17.85 6.11 1.02
N ILE A 127 -17.71 5.41 2.14
CA ILE A 127 -16.70 5.72 3.16
C ILE A 127 -15.29 5.52 2.60
N ALA A 128 -15.06 4.42 1.88
CA ALA A 128 -13.79 4.16 1.22
C ALA A 128 -13.44 5.26 0.20
N ALA A 129 -14.39 5.66 -0.65
CA ALA A 129 -14.21 6.71 -1.63
C ALA A 129 -13.94 8.08 -0.97
N LEU A 130 -14.65 8.41 0.11
CA LEU A 130 -14.49 9.65 0.85
C LEU A 130 -13.12 9.73 1.53
N LEU A 131 -12.71 8.67 2.24
CA LEU A 131 -11.39 8.60 2.85
C LEU A 131 -10.26 8.61 1.82
N TRP A 132 -10.45 7.91 0.69
CA TRP A 132 -9.50 7.95 -0.42
C TRP A 132 -9.39 9.35 -1.03
N GLY A 133 -10.53 10.03 -1.22
CA GLY A 133 -10.58 11.41 -1.70
C GLY A 133 -9.89 12.39 -0.76
N ILE A 134 -10.15 12.31 0.55
CA ILE A 134 -9.48 13.13 1.57
C ILE A 134 -7.98 12.86 1.56
N GLY A 135 -7.57 11.58 1.57
CA GLY A 135 -6.16 11.20 1.52
C GLY A 135 -5.46 11.73 0.27
N ARG A 136 -6.12 11.70 -0.89
CA ARG A 136 -5.58 12.26 -2.14
C ARG A 136 -5.51 13.77 -2.14
N MET A 137 -6.54 14.46 -1.63
CA MET A 137 -6.52 15.92 -1.52
C MET A 137 -5.40 16.39 -0.59
N VAL A 138 -5.25 15.77 0.58
CA VAL A 138 -4.16 16.11 1.51
C VAL A 138 -2.80 15.76 0.89
N GLY A 139 -2.67 14.60 0.26
CA GLY A 139 -1.44 14.21 -0.44
C GLY A 139 -1.07 15.19 -1.57
N LEU A 140 -2.05 15.71 -2.30
CA LEU A 140 -1.84 16.73 -3.33
C LEU A 140 -1.40 18.05 -2.71
N VAL A 141 -2.07 18.52 -1.66
CA VAL A 141 -1.70 19.77 -0.95
C VAL A 141 -0.29 19.67 -0.36
N VAL A 142 0.01 18.60 0.36
CA VAL A 142 1.35 18.35 0.92
C VAL A 142 2.38 18.22 -0.19
N GLY A 143 2.06 17.47 -1.25
CA GLY A 143 2.90 17.30 -2.44
C GLY A 143 3.22 18.64 -3.09
N LEU A 144 2.22 19.50 -3.30
CA LEU A 144 2.41 20.81 -3.91
C LEU A 144 3.31 21.73 -3.08
N ILE A 145 3.19 21.68 -1.75
CA ILE A 145 4.02 22.44 -0.82
C ILE A 145 5.47 21.92 -0.81
N THR A 146 5.65 20.59 -0.88
CA THR A 146 6.96 19.93 -0.80
C THR A 146 7.70 19.89 -2.13
N LEU A 147 7.01 19.89 -3.26
CA LEU A 147 7.56 19.79 -4.62
C LEU A 147 8.75 20.72 -4.90
N PRO A 148 8.69 22.04 -4.63
CA PRO A 148 9.84 22.92 -4.89
C PRO A 148 11.06 22.55 -4.03
N LEU A 149 10.85 22.13 -2.78
CA LEU A 149 11.95 21.70 -1.91
C LEU A 149 12.51 20.33 -2.29
N ASP A 150 11.65 19.39 -2.70
CA ASP A 150 12.08 18.08 -3.18
C ASP A 150 12.89 18.22 -4.47
N PHE A 151 12.50 19.13 -5.36
CA PHE A 151 13.27 19.43 -6.58
C PHE A 151 14.65 20.03 -6.27
N LEU A 152 14.72 21.00 -5.35
CA LEU A 152 15.98 21.63 -4.94
C LEU A 152 16.90 20.65 -4.18
N SER A 153 16.33 19.79 -3.34
CA SER A 153 17.11 18.78 -2.61
C SER A 153 17.62 17.68 -3.54
N ALA A 154 16.80 17.19 -4.47
CA ALA A 154 17.20 16.18 -5.46
C ALA A 154 18.37 16.66 -6.34
N THR A 155 18.32 17.91 -6.82
CA THR A 155 19.41 18.49 -7.62
C THR A 155 20.71 18.64 -6.82
N SER A 156 20.61 19.02 -5.55
CA SER A 156 21.77 19.09 -4.64
C SER A 156 22.40 17.73 -4.38
N LEU A 157 21.58 16.68 -4.19
CA LEU A 157 22.04 15.31 -3.98
C LEU A 157 22.73 14.76 -5.24
N LEU A 158 22.18 15.03 -6.42
CA LEU A 158 22.79 14.66 -7.70
C LEU A 158 24.15 15.34 -7.92
N ALA A 159 24.28 16.62 -7.54
CA ALA A 159 25.55 17.34 -7.64
C ALA A 159 26.64 16.71 -6.75
N VAL A 160 26.28 16.31 -5.52
CA VAL A 160 27.18 15.59 -4.60
C VAL A 160 27.59 14.23 -5.17
N LEU A 161 26.64 13.44 -5.68
CA LEU A 161 26.91 12.12 -6.26
C LEU A 161 27.77 12.18 -7.53
N THR A 162 27.69 13.26 -8.30
CA THR A 162 28.46 13.45 -9.54
C THR A 162 29.80 14.16 -9.32
N GLY A 163 30.17 14.44 -8.07
CA GLY A 163 31.44 15.12 -7.75
C GLY A 163 31.51 16.57 -8.24
N ARG A 164 30.38 17.17 -8.63
CA ARG A 164 30.32 18.58 -9.02
C ARG A 164 30.31 19.44 -7.76
N ALA A 165 31.00 20.58 -7.81
CA ALA A 165 30.98 21.55 -6.72
C ALA A 165 29.54 22.04 -6.51
N ALA A 166 28.86 21.50 -5.50
CA ALA A 166 27.59 22.03 -5.04
C ALA A 166 27.82 23.46 -4.53
N PRO A 167 26.85 24.38 -4.69
CA PRO A 167 26.96 25.72 -4.12
C PRO A 167 27.21 25.63 -2.60
N ALA A 168 28.43 25.96 -2.18
CA ALA A 168 29.07 25.53 -0.93
C ALA A 168 28.41 26.03 0.38
N GLY A 169 27.30 26.76 0.32
CA GLY A 169 26.59 27.27 1.49
C GLY A 169 25.15 26.78 1.67
N LEU A 170 24.52 26.22 0.62
CA LEU A 170 23.08 25.86 0.66
C LEU A 170 22.84 24.38 0.99
N SER A 171 23.84 23.51 0.85
CA SER A 171 23.68 22.06 1.02
C SER A 171 23.21 21.63 2.42
N PRO A 172 23.79 22.09 3.56
CA PRO A 172 23.32 21.63 4.87
C PRO A 172 21.93 22.16 5.22
N LEU A 173 21.61 23.41 4.84
CA LEU A 173 20.30 24.02 5.08
C LEU A 173 19.19 23.27 4.31
N LEU A 174 19.45 22.93 3.05
CA LEU A 174 18.50 22.18 2.22
C LEU A 174 18.25 20.76 2.75
N ILE A 175 19.28 20.08 3.27
CA ILE A 175 19.15 18.74 3.87
C ILE A 175 18.34 18.81 5.17
N VAL A 176 18.61 19.79 6.05
CA VAL A 176 17.83 19.95 7.29
C VAL A 176 16.38 20.35 6.98
N GLY A 177 16.17 21.22 5.99
CA GLY A 177 14.85 21.61 5.52
C GLY A 177 14.04 20.45 4.95
N SER A 178 14.66 19.60 4.12
CA SER A 178 13.99 18.42 3.55
C SER A 178 13.68 17.37 4.63
N LEU A 179 14.57 17.16 5.59
CA LEU A 179 14.32 16.26 6.72
C LEU A 179 13.14 16.76 7.58
N PHE A 180 13.09 18.06 7.87
CA PHE A 180 11.99 18.67 8.62
C PHE A 180 10.66 18.52 7.88
N LEU A 181 10.63 18.79 6.57
CA LEU A 181 9.43 18.58 5.76
C LEU A 181 9.02 17.10 5.74
N THR A 182 9.98 16.19 5.61
CA THR A 182 9.70 14.74 5.64
C THR A 182 9.03 14.35 6.96
N LEU A 183 9.55 14.83 8.10
CA LEU A 183 8.93 14.62 9.40
C LEU A 183 7.52 15.21 9.47
N LEU A 184 7.30 16.40 8.92
CA LEU A 184 5.99 17.03 8.85
C LEU A 184 5.01 16.20 8.00
N THR A 185 5.45 15.70 6.85
CA THR A 185 4.62 14.84 5.99
C THR A 185 4.27 13.52 6.67
N LEU A 186 5.20 12.93 7.42
CA LEU A 186 4.96 11.73 8.23
C LEU A 186 3.94 12.00 9.34
N LEU A 187 4.01 13.16 9.99
CA LEU A 187 3.03 13.56 11.00
C LEU A 187 1.62 13.69 10.41
N VAL A 188 1.49 14.35 9.26
CA VAL A 188 0.20 14.47 8.54
C VAL A 188 -0.32 13.10 8.12
N ALA A 189 0.55 12.24 7.61
CA ALA A 189 0.19 10.86 7.24
C ALA A 189 -0.28 10.05 8.46
N ALA A 190 0.40 10.18 9.60
CA ALA A 190 0.01 9.53 10.85
C ALA A 190 -1.35 10.02 11.36
N ALA A 191 -1.60 11.34 11.31
CA ALA A 191 -2.88 11.93 11.69
C ALA A 191 -4.02 11.46 10.78
N LEU A 192 -3.80 11.42 9.47
CA LEU A 192 -4.75 10.86 8.50
C LEU A 192 -5.02 9.38 8.74
N HIS A 193 -3.99 8.62 9.08
CA HIS A 193 -4.14 7.19 9.39
C HIS A 193 -4.99 6.99 10.65
N ALA A 194 -4.73 7.77 11.71
CA ALA A 194 -5.53 7.74 12.93
C ALA A 194 -6.99 8.14 12.68
N TYR A 195 -7.23 9.22 11.93
CA TYR A 195 -8.57 9.67 11.53
C TYR A 195 -9.31 8.61 10.69
N SER A 196 -8.62 7.99 9.72
CA SER A 196 -9.22 6.93 8.91
C SER A 196 -9.58 5.72 9.78
N ALA A 197 -8.72 5.36 10.74
CA ALA A 197 -8.98 4.26 11.66
C ALA A 197 -10.20 4.52 12.55
N THR A 198 -10.39 5.75 13.05
CA THR A 198 -11.56 6.11 13.88
C THR A 198 -12.85 6.13 13.06
N VAL A 199 -12.86 6.79 11.89
CA VAL A 199 -14.04 6.84 10.99
C VAL A 199 -14.52 5.45 10.65
N TRP A 200 -13.59 4.58 10.25
CA TRP A 200 -13.94 3.22 9.92
C TRP A 200 -14.47 2.43 11.13
N THR A 201 -13.99 2.73 12.35
CA THR A 201 -14.47 2.06 13.58
C THR A 201 -15.90 2.46 13.90
N LEU A 202 -16.20 3.76 13.79
CA LEU A 202 -17.57 4.27 13.92
C LEU A 202 -18.49 3.72 12.82
N ALA A 203 -17.98 3.58 11.59
CA ALA A 203 -18.74 2.98 10.49
C ALA A 203 -19.09 1.52 10.77
N TYR A 204 -18.14 0.75 11.30
CA TYR A 204 -18.37 -0.64 11.66
C TYR A 204 -19.42 -0.77 12.77
N SER A 205 -19.36 0.05 13.83
CA SER A 205 -20.36 0.01 14.89
C SER A 205 -21.75 0.41 14.39
N ALA A 206 -21.85 1.47 13.58
CA ALA A 206 -23.12 1.92 13.01
C ALA A 206 -23.76 0.87 12.09
N MET A 207 -22.97 0.17 11.26
CA MET A 207 -23.50 -0.92 10.43
C MET A 207 -23.91 -2.15 11.25
N ARG A 208 -23.34 -2.32 12.45
CA ARG A 208 -23.72 -3.42 13.36
C ARG A 208 -25.03 -3.11 14.08
N GLU A 209 -25.20 -1.88 14.56
CA GLU A 209 -26.43 -1.42 15.23
C GLU A 209 -27.65 -1.46 14.31
N GLY A 210 -27.47 -1.28 12.99
CA GLY A 210 -28.57 -1.41 12.03
C GLY A 210 -29.07 -2.84 11.76
N ASP A 211 -28.33 -3.86 12.24
CA ASP A 211 -28.69 -5.28 12.09
C ASP A 211 -29.39 -5.85 13.35
N GLU A 212 -29.41 -5.12 14.47
CA GLU A 212 -30.11 -5.46 15.72
C GLU A 212 -31.54 -4.89 15.74
#